data_AF-A0AAW5LDC3-F1
#
_entry.id   AF-A0AAW5LDC3-F1
#
_cell.length_a   1.000
_cell.length_b   1.000
_cell.length_c   1.000
_cell.angle_alpha   90.00
_cell.angle_beta   90.00
_cell.angle_gamma   90.00
#
_symmetry.space_group_name_H-M   'P 1'
#
loop_
_entity.id
_entity.type
_entity.pdbx_description
1 polymer ?
#
loop_
_entity_poly.entity_id
_entity_poly.type
_entity_poly.pdbx_seq_one_letter_code
_entity_poly.pdbx_strand_id
1 'polypeptide(L)'
;MLMNNKWVPAVPRPNLDSEEAFAEFLKTWVTENYKDEIQEYINYFDDDDSEFDFDIEEFGIYQSILKEWNGDDEDTAECLIKWQSWAYAEAKAFEEKRLSWGIDKHEEKLAKEWIKSNGYELPFPVGSRVKWRNYEGIIQEDKNNYYLPGGLVCVLTDAMAEENQRNAKNGILARQGGYIAKWEDLELID
;
A
#
# COMPACT_ATOMS: atom_id res chain seq x y z
N MET A 1 10.96 31.68 17.10
CA MET A 1 9.81 30.93 16.52
C MET A 1 10.37 29.63 16.01
N LEU A 2 9.93 28.49 16.53
CA LEU A 2 10.22 27.19 15.90
C LEU A 2 9.39 27.16 14.62
N MET A 3 10.01 27.44 13.47
CA MET A 3 9.38 27.15 12.19
C MET A 3 9.18 25.64 12.16
N ASN A 4 7.95 25.21 11.88
CA ASN A 4 7.65 23.79 11.77
C ASN A 4 8.31 23.32 10.47
N ASN A 5 9.52 22.78 10.56
CA ASN A 5 10.29 22.33 9.40
C ASN A 5 9.79 21.00 8.82
N LYS A 6 8.79 20.39 9.47
CA LYS A 6 8.09 19.20 9.01
C LYS A 6 6.91 19.58 8.14
N TRP A 7 6.77 18.95 6.98
CA TRP A 7 5.56 19.06 6.20
C TRP A 7 4.45 18.20 6.81
N VAL A 8 3.27 18.79 6.99
CA VAL A 8 2.09 18.09 7.50
C VAL A 8 0.96 18.34 6.49
N PRO A 9 0.36 17.28 5.92
CA PRO A 9 -0.74 17.46 4.99
C PRO A 9 -1.98 18.00 5.71
N ALA A 10 -2.77 18.84 5.04
CA ALA A 10 -4.01 19.38 5.60
C ALA A 10 -5.09 18.29 5.79
N VAL A 11 -5.11 17.34 4.87
CA VAL A 11 -5.94 16.13 4.90
C VAL A 11 -5.00 14.94 5.09
N PRO A 12 -5.15 14.11 6.14
CA PRO A 12 -4.30 12.94 6.35
C PRO A 12 -4.29 12.00 5.14
N ARG A 13 -3.17 11.31 4.92
CA ARG A 13 -3.10 10.29 3.87
C ARG A 13 -4.07 9.15 4.24
N PRO A 14 -4.96 8.72 3.33
CA PRO A 14 -5.76 7.53 3.56
C PRO A 14 -4.87 6.28 3.61
N ASN A 15 -5.20 5.33 4.49
CA ASN A 15 -4.51 4.06 4.64
C ASN A 15 -5.50 2.97 5.11
N LEU A 16 -5.03 1.74 5.20
CA LEU A 16 -5.81 0.59 5.66
C LEU A 16 -5.51 0.22 7.13
N ASP A 17 -5.02 1.17 7.94
CA ASP A 17 -4.60 0.89 9.32
C ASP A 17 -5.80 0.67 10.27
N SER A 18 -7.01 1.13 9.90
CA SER A 18 -8.21 0.89 10.70
C SER A 18 -8.90 -0.41 10.29
N GLU A 19 -9.50 -1.10 11.25
CA GLU A 19 -10.25 -2.34 11.01
C GLU A 19 -11.38 -2.11 9.99
N GLU A 20 -12.08 -0.98 10.07
CA GLU A 20 -13.17 -0.65 9.14
C GLU A 20 -12.65 -0.42 7.72
N ALA A 21 -11.56 0.33 7.56
CA ALA A 21 -10.97 0.59 6.24
C ALA A 21 -10.48 -0.70 5.59
N PHE A 22 -9.80 -1.56 6.38
CA PHE A 22 -9.36 -2.86 5.92
C PHE A 22 -10.54 -3.77 5.56
N ALA A 23 -11.58 -3.83 6.40
CA ALA A 23 -12.77 -4.64 6.16
C ALA A 23 -13.47 -4.26 4.85
N GLU A 24 -13.67 -2.97 4.57
CA GLU A 24 -14.27 -2.48 3.33
C GLU A 24 -13.42 -2.81 2.09
N PHE A 25 -12.09 -2.65 2.20
CA PHE A 25 -11.18 -3.09 1.16
C PHE A 25 -11.29 -4.61 0.92
N LEU A 26 -11.31 -5.41 2.00
CA LEU A 26 -11.36 -6.86 1.92
C LEU A 26 -12.66 -7.34 1.27
N LYS A 27 -13.81 -6.72 1.56
CA LYS A 27 -15.08 -7.02 0.88
C LYS A 27 -14.94 -6.90 -0.63
N THR A 28 -14.36 -5.79 -1.08
CA THR A 28 -14.13 -5.52 -2.50
C THR A 28 -13.18 -6.56 -3.09
N TRP A 29 -12.05 -6.80 -2.43
CA TRP A 29 -11.03 -7.73 -2.91
C TRP A 29 -11.55 -9.17 -2.99
N VAL A 30 -12.29 -9.64 -1.98
CA VAL A 30 -12.90 -10.99 -1.98
C VAL A 30 -13.93 -11.11 -3.09
N THR A 31 -14.78 -10.09 -3.27
CA THR A 31 -15.78 -10.06 -4.35
C THR A 31 -15.12 -10.17 -5.73
N GLU A 32 -13.98 -9.53 -5.93
CA GLU A 32 -13.26 -9.58 -7.21
C GLU A 32 -12.53 -10.91 -7.43
N ASN A 33 -11.94 -11.49 -6.38
CA ASN A 33 -11.04 -12.65 -6.50
C ASN A 33 -11.72 -14.01 -6.24
N TYR A 34 -12.92 -14.01 -5.68
CA TYR A 34 -13.72 -15.20 -5.39
C TYR A 34 -15.13 -15.10 -5.98
N LYS A 35 -15.27 -14.37 -7.08
CA LYS A 35 -16.56 -14.08 -7.71
C LYS A 35 -17.34 -15.34 -8.07
N ASP A 36 -16.65 -16.34 -8.60
CA ASP A 36 -17.30 -17.57 -9.06
C ASP A 36 -17.79 -18.39 -7.86
N GLU A 37 -16.97 -18.48 -6.80
CA GLU A 37 -17.31 -19.14 -5.53
C GLU A 37 -18.48 -18.43 -4.82
N ILE A 38 -18.50 -17.09 -4.84
CA ILE A 38 -19.61 -16.29 -4.32
C ILE A 38 -20.89 -16.55 -5.12
N GLN A 39 -20.80 -16.58 -6.45
CA GLN A 39 -21.98 -16.81 -7.29
C GLN A 39 -22.56 -18.22 -7.09
N GLU A 40 -21.70 -19.23 -6.93
CA GLU A 40 -22.13 -20.59 -6.60
C GLU A 40 -22.88 -20.63 -5.26
N TYR A 41 -22.36 -19.93 -4.24
CA TYR A 41 -23.02 -19.80 -2.95
C TYR A 41 -24.39 -19.11 -3.07
N ILE A 42 -24.48 -18.01 -3.81
CA ILE A 42 -25.75 -17.30 -4.04
C ILE A 42 -26.77 -18.23 -4.72
N ASN A 43 -26.36 -18.91 -5.79
CA ASN A 43 -27.25 -19.80 -6.55
C ASN A 43 -27.78 -20.97 -5.70
N TYR A 44 -27.04 -21.44 -4.70
CA TYR A 44 -27.48 -22.52 -3.81
C TYR A 44 -28.69 -22.12 -2.96
N PHE A 45 -28.83 -20.84 -2.61
CA PHE A 45 -29.93 -20.31 -1.80
C PHE A 45 -31.06 -19.69 -2.63
N ASP A 46 -30.80 -19.33 -3.89
CA ASP A 46 -31.78 -18.74 -4.83
C ASP A 46 -32.79 -19.78 -5.40
N ASP A 47 -32.59 -21.07 -5.11
CA ASP A 47 -33.52 -22.16 -5.48
C ASP A 47 -34.74 -22.28 -4.53
N ASP A 48 -34.71 -21.63 -3.36
CA ASP A 48 -35.89 -21.43 -2.51
C ASP A 48 -36.58 -20.13 -2.96
N ASP A 49 -37.91 -20.15 -3.20
CA ASP A 49 -38.76 -18.99 -3.61
C ASP A 49 -38.75 -17.79 -2.62
N SER A 50 -37.78 -17.73 -1.69
CA SER A 50 -37.51 -16.64 -0.77
C SER A 50 -36.55 -15.61 -1.36
N GLU A 51 -36.86 -14.33 -1.16
CA GLU A 51 -35.96 -13.20 -1.46
C GLU A 51 -34.71 -13.30 -0.56
N PHE A 52 -33.61 -13.83 -1.09
CA PHE A 52 -32.32 -13.90 -0.42
C PHE A 52 -31.55 -12.60 -0.61
N ASP A 53 -31.29 -11.88 0.47
CA ASP A 53 -30.43 -10.68 0.46
C ASP A 53 -28.99 -11.11 0.73
N PHE A 54 -28.15 -11.08 -0.31
CA PHE A 54 -26.76 -11.51 -0.21
C PHE A 54 -25.93 -10.50 0.60
N ASP A 55 -25.36 -10.96 1.72
CA ASP A 55 -24.36 -10.21 2.49
C ASP A 55 -23.00 -10.91 2.42
N ILE A 56 -22.00 -10.20 1.88
CA ILE A 56 -20.62 -10.68 1.82
C ILE A 56 -20.03 -10.89 3.23
N GLU A 57 -20.53 -10.18 4.25
CA GLU A 57 -20.07 -10.36 5.63
C GLU A 57 -20.45 -11.73 6.19
N GLU A 58 -21.48 -12.38 5.66
CA GLU A 58 -21.89 -13.74 6.01
C GLU A 58 -21.12 -14.81 5.21
N PHE A 59 -20.39 -14.40 4.17
CA PHE A 59 -19.64 -15.31 3.32
C PHE A 59 -18.38 -15.82 4.03
N GLY A 60 -18.31 -17.14 4.25
CA GLY A 60 -17.28 -17.76 5.09
C GLY A 60 -15.84 -17.46 4.66
N ILE A 61 -15.58 -17.27 3.36
CA ILE A 61 -14.26 -16.89 2.86
C ILE A 61 -13.84 -15.51 3.39
N TYR A 62 -14.74 -14.53 3.32
CA TYR A 62 -14.50 -13.18 3.82
C TYR A 62 -14.19 -13.19 5.32
N GLN A 63 -15.04 -13.84 6.11
CA GLN A 63 -14.86 -13.94 7.57
C GLN A 63 -13.55 -14.64 7.95
N SER A 64 -13.20 -15.72 7.25
CA SER A 64 -11.98 -16.48 7.52
C SER A 64 -10.73 -15.61 7.31
N ILE A 65 -10.66 -14.91 6.18
CA ILE A 65 -9.52 -14.05 5.85
C ILE A 65 -9.47 -12.87 6.81
N LEU A 66 -10.61 -12.21 7.07
CA LEU A 66 -10.66 -11.07 7.99
C LEU A 66 -10.11 -11.43 9.38
N LYS A 67 -10.39 -12.65 9.84
CA LYS A 67 -9.98 -13.13 11.16
C LYS A 67 -8.50 -13.52 11.25
N GLU A 68 -7.94 -14.11 10.20
CA GLU A 68 -6.58 -14.65 10.22
C GLU A 68 -5.54 -13.76 9.55
N TRP A 69 -5.95 -12.73 8.80
CA TRP A 69 -5.02 -11.84 8.10
C TRP A 69 -4.05 -11.18 9.07
N ASN A 70 -2.75 -11.37 8.81
CA ASN A 70 -1.67 -10.86 9.65
C ASN A 70 -0.67 -9.97 8.89
N GLY A 71 -0.97 -9.62 7.65
CA GLY A 71 -0.08 -8.85 6.77
C GLY A 71 0.76 -9.70 5.82
N ASP A 72 0.74 -11.03 5.96
CA ASP A 72 1.52 -11.95 5.15
C ASP A 72 0.64 -13.05 4.55
N ASP A 73 0.74 -13.26 3.24
CA ASP A 73 -0.11 -14.21 2.51
C ASP A 73 0.19 -15.67 2.89
N GLU A 74 1.47 -16.02 3.11
CA GLU A 74 1.90 -17.39 3.41
C GLU A 74 1.54 -17.77 4.84
N ASP A 75 1.86 -16.91 5.81
CA ASP A 75 1.50 -17.13 7.21
C ASP A 75 -0.03 -17.15 7.38
N THR A 76 -0.75 -16.26 6.70
CA THR A 76 -2.22 -16.27 6.73
C THR A 76 -2.77 -17.57 6.14
N ALA A 77 -2.21 -18.08 5.04
CA ALA A 77 -2.63 -19.35 4.46
C ALA A 77 -2.44 -20.53 5.43
N GLU A 78 -1.34 -20.56 6.19
CA GLU A 78 -1.13 -21.58 7.24
C GLU A 78 -2.21 -21.48 8.33
N CYS A 79 -2.50 -20.26 8.78
CA CYS A 79 -3.53 -19.99 9.78
C CYS A 79 -4.94 -20.40 9.31
N LEU A 80 -5.28 -20.16 8.04
CA LEU A 80 -6.56 -20.56 7.46
C LEU A 80 -6.76 -22.09 7.50
N ILE A 81 -5.73 -22.87 7.20
CA ILE A 81 -5.78 -24.34 7.33
C ILE A 81 -5.99 -24.73 8.80
N LYS A 82 -5.20 -24.15 9.69
CA LYS A 82 -5.11 -24.56 11.09
C LYS A 82 -6.35 -24.19 11.91
N TRP A 83 -6.92 -23.02 11.65
CA TRP A 83 -7.94 -22.41 12.52
C TRP A 83 -9.27 -22.16 11.82
N GLN A 84 -9.30 -22.07 10.49
CA GLN A 84 -10.52 -21.87 9.71
C GLN A 84 -10.95 -23.12 8.93
N SER A 85 -10.28 -24.26 9.15
CA SER A 85 -10.59 -25.55 8.52
C SER A 85 -10.51 -25.56 6.98
N TRP A 86 -9.76 -24.63 6.39
CA TRP A 86 -9.54 -24.61 4.95
C TRP A 86 -8.72 -25.84 4.52
N ALA A 87 -9.05 -26.40 3.36
CA ALA A 87 -8.20 -27.40 2.73
C ALA A 87 -6.91 -26.74 2.19
N TYR A 88 -5.84 -27.53 2.10
CA TYR A 88 -4.55 -27.05 1.57
C TYR A 88 -4.68 -26.39 0.19
N ALA A 89 -5.50 -26.95 -0.71
CA ALA A 89 -5.70 -26.40 -2.04
C ALA A 89 -6.36 -25.01 -2.01
N GLU A 90 -7.33 -24.78 -1.11
CA GLU A 90 -8.02 -23.50 -0.95
C GLU A 90 -7.07 -22.44 -0.38
N ALA A 91 -6.31 -22.81 0.66
CA ALA A 91 -5.32 -21.91 1.26
C ALA A 91 -4.20 -21.57 0.28
N LYS A 92 -3.76 -22.53 -0.53
CA LYS A 92 -2.77 -22.28 -1.58
C LYS A 92 -3.29 -21.32 -2.65
N ALA A 93 -4.54 -21.49 -3.07
CA ALA A 93 -5.18 -20.58 -4.01
C ALA A 93 -5.31 -19.15 -3.43
N PHE A 94 -5.58 -19.01 -2.13
CA PHE A 94 -5.55 -17.72 -1.43
C PHE A 94 -4.14 -17.08 -1.49
N GLU A 95 -3.11 -17.81 -1.11
CA GLU A 95 -1.72 -17.33 -1.14
C GLU A 95 -1.33 -16.86 -2.56
N GLU A 96 -1.74 -17.61 -3.59
CA GLU A 96 -1.49 -17.27 -5.00
C GLU A 96 -2.26 -16.04 -5.49
N LYS A 97 -3.43 -15.74 -4.90
CA LYS A 97 -4.20 -14.51 -5.17
C LYS A 97 -3.54 -13.26 -4.57
N ARG A 98 -2.66 -13.43 -3.58
CA ARG A 98 -1.78 -12.38 -3.01
C ARG A 98 -2.52 -11.13 -2.52
N LEU A 99 -3.20 -11.25 -1.39
CA LEU A 99 -3.90 -10.14 -0.74
C LEU A 99 -2.94 -8.99 -0.43
N SER A 100 -1.71 -9.28 -0.01
CA SER A 100 -0.66 -8.27 0.23
C SER A 100 -0.45 -7.34 -0.97
N TRP A 101 -0.41 -7.91 -2.19
CA TRP A 101 -0.29 -7.15 -3.42
C TRP A 101 -1.56 -6.37 -3.78
N GLY A 102 -2.73 -6.88 -3.39
CA GLY A 102 -3.99 -6.15 -3.49
C GLY A 102 -3.96 -4.87 -2.63
N ILE A 103 -3.48 -5.00 -1.40
CA ILE A 103 -3.32 -3.89 -0.43
C ILE A 103 -2.37 -2.84 -1.01
N ASP A 104 -1.16 -3.24 -1.45
CA ASP A 104 -0.16 -2.32 -2.01
C ASP A 104 -0.74 -1.49 -3.17
N LYS A 105 -1.44 -2.14 -4.10
CA LYS A 105 -2.08 -1.47 -5.25
C LYS A 105 -3.19 -0.53 -4.82
N HIS A 106 -3.98 -0.92 -3.82
CA HIS A 106 -5.07 -0.11 -3.30
C HIS A 106 -4.52 1.15 -2.61
N GLU A 107 -3.53 1.02 -1.75
CA GLU A 107 -2.88 2.14 -1.08
C GLU A 107 -2.20 3.09 -2.09
N GLU A 108 -1.55 2.55 -3.14
CA GLU A 108 -0.98 3.36 -4.21
C GLU A 108 -2.06 4.18 -4.94
N LYS A 109 -3.22 3.57 -5.23
CA LYS A 109 -4.36 4.25 -5.84
C LYS A 109 -4.90 5.35 -4.93
N LEU A 110 -5.14 5.05 -3.65
CA LEU A 110 -5.63 6.02 -2.67
C LEU A 110 -4.67 7.20 -2.51
N ALA A 111 -3.35 6.95 -2.47
CA ALA A 111 -2.34 8.01 -2.38
C ALA A 111 -2.37 8.94 -3.61
N LYS A 112 -2.49 8.38 -4.81
CA LYS A 112 -2.60 9.14 -6.06
C LYS A 112 -3.85 10.00 -6.10
N GLU A 113 -4.99 9.44 -5.71
CA GLU A 113 -6.27 10.16 -5.63
C GLU A 113 -6.24 11.26 -4.57
N TRP A 114 -5.64 10.98 -3.41
CA TRP A 114 -5.44 11.93 -2.32
C TRP A 114 -4.62 13.15 -2.76
N ILE A 115 -3.49 12.95 -3.43
CA ILE A 115 -2.64 14.05 -3.92
C ILE A 115 -3.38 14.87 -4.97
N LYS A 116 -3.97 14.19 -5.95
CA LYS A 116 -4.70 14.83 -7.03
C LYS A 116 -5.87 15.66 -6.52
N SER A 117 -6.65 15.12 -5.57
CA SER A 117 -7.86 15.76 -5.06
C SER A 117 -7.56 16.95 -4.15
N ASN A 118 -6.42 16.95 -3.47
CA ASN A 118 -6.00 18.03 -2.57
C ASN A 118 -5.02 19.03 -3.23
N GLY A 119 -4.62 18.79 -4.49
CA GLY A 119 -3.68 19.65 -5.20
C GLY A 119 -2.30 19.71 -4.55
N TYR A 120 -1.86 18.62 -3.92
CA TYR A 120 -0.55 18.60 -3.27
C TYR A 120 0.58 18.52 -4.30
N GLU A 121 1.66 19.24 -3.99
CA GLU A 121 2.91 19.24 -4.74
C GLU A 121 4.05 18.80 -3.81
N LEU A 122 5.24 18.57 -4.38
CA LEU A 122 6.41 18.17 -3.61
C LEU A 122 6.67 19.18 -2.47
N PRO A 123 6.69 18.75 -1.19
CA PRO A 123 6.79 19.67 -0.06
C PRO A 123 8.05 20.51 -0.02
N PHE A 124 9.17 19.92 -0.43
CA PHE A 124 10.49 20.53 -0.40
C PHE A 124 11.16 20.35 -1.77
N PRO A 125 11.85 21.37 -2.29
CA PRO A 125 12.41 21.30 -3.63
C PRO A 125 13.48 20.21 -3.75
N VAL A 126 13.68 19.71 -4.98
CA VAL A 126 14.80 18.82 -5.29
C VAL A 126 16.12 19.46 -4.87
N GLY A 127 17.00 18.68 -4.24
CA GLY A 127 18.26 19.14 -3.67
C GLY A 127 18.17 19.61 -2.23
N SER A 128 16.97 19.71 -1.63
CA SER A 128 16.82 20.04 -0.21
C SER A 128 17.38 18.92 0.67
N ARG A 129 18.05 19.29 1.76
CA ARG A 129 18.46 18.34 2.79
C ARG A 129 17.31 18.09 3.75
N VAL A 130 17.00 16.82 3.95
CA VAL A 130 15.89 16.37 4.80
C VAL A 130 16.34 15.27 5.73
N LYS A 131 15.66 15.21 6.87
CA LYS A 131 15.65 14.07 7.78
C LYS A 131 14.35 13.30 7.58
N TRP A 132 14.42 11.98 7.61
CA TRP A 132 13.25 11.11 7.70
C TRP A 132 13.57 9.97 8.67
N ARG A 133 12.74 9.80 9.69
CA ARG A 133 12.98 8.84 10.78
C ARG A 133 14.37 9.08 11.42
N ASN A 134 15.27 8.09 11.33
CA ASN A 134 16.63 8.12 11.88
C ASN A 134 17.71 8.40 10.81
N TYR A 135 17.29 8.81 9.60
CA TYR A 135 18.18 9.00 8.46
C TYR A 135 18.14 10.45 7.95
N GLU A 136 19.21 10.85 7.28
CA GLU A 136 19.36 12.16 6.65
C GLU A 136 19.91 12.01 5.23
N GLY A 137 19.63 13.00 4.39
CA GLY A 137 19.98 12.95 2.99
C GLY A 137 19.35 14.07 2.17
N ILE A 138 19.50 13.95 0.86
CA ILE A 138 19.14 14.97 -0.12
C ILE A 138 18.04 14.44 -1.02
N ILE A 139 16.99 15.25 -1.21
CA ILE A 139 15.92 14.93 -2.15
C ILE A 139 16.48 14.86 -3.57
N GLN A 140 16.24 13.74 -4.23
CA GLN A 140 16.68 13.49 -5.59
C GLN A 140 15.55 13.78 -6.59
N GLU A 141 15.93 14.22 -7.79
CA GLU A 141 15.03 14.37 -8.92
C GLU A 141 14.39 13.03 -9.33
N ASP A 142 13.06 13.03 -9.44
CA ASP A 142 12.28 11.90 -9.97
C ASP A 142 11.99 12.10 -11.46
N LYS A 143 12.99 11.81 -12.30
CA LYS A 143 12.94 12.08 -13.76
C LYS A 143 11.76 11.45 -14.50
N ASN A 144 11.26 10.32 -14.00
CA ASN A 144 10.16 9.59 -14.61
C ASN A 144 8.81 9.89 -13.95
N ASN A 145 8.78 10.80 -12.96
CA ASN A 145 7.58 11.11 -12.19
C ASN A 145 6.92 9.84 -11.60
N TYR A 146 7.73 8.91 -11.12
CA TYR A 146 7.29 7.61 -10.64
C TYR A 146 6.82 7.65 -9.18
N TYR A 147 7.56 8.35 -8.32
CA TYR A 147 7.29 8.48 -6.89
C TYR A 147 6.38 9.66 -6.56
N LEU A 148 6.52 10.75 -7.31
CA LEU A 148 5.79 11.99 -7.06
C LEU A 148 4.26 11.78 -7.02
N PRO A 149 3.63 11.06 -7.96
CA PRO A 149 2.18 10.86 -7.93
C PRO A 149 1.69 10.05 -6.72
N GLY A 150 2.57 9.29 -6.06
CA GLY A 150 2.25 8.54 -4.84
C GLY A 150 2.57 9.29 -3.55
N GLY A 151 3.03 10.54 -3.63
CA GLY A 151 3.41 11.30 -2.43
C GLY A 151 4.67 10.75 -1.80
N LEU A 152 5.54 10.22 -2.65
CA LEU A 152 6.79 9.61 -2.28
C LEU A 152 7.92 10.43 -2.87
N VAL A 153 9.07 10.34 -2.24
CA VAL A 153 10.29 10.95 -2.74
C VAL A 153 11.46 10.01 -2.56
N CYS A 154 12.43 10.08 -3.47
CA CYS A 154 13.69 9.41 -3.31
C CYS A 154 14.68 10.33 -2.59
N VAL A 155 15.25 9.86 -1.49
CA VAL A 155 16.26 10.57 -0.71
C VAL A 155 17.58 9.80 -0.75
N LEU A 156 18.66 10.50 -1.09
CA LEU A 156 20.01 9.94 -1.13
C LEU A 156 20.78 10.36 0.13
N THR A 157 21.42 9.41 0.80
CA THR A 157 22.42 9.77 1.81
C THR A 157 23.61 10.47 1.15
N ASP A 158 24.41 11.19 1.93
CA ASP A 158 25.59 11.90 1.39
C ASP A 158 26.52 10.97 0.59
N ALA A 159 26.78 9.77 1.11
CA ALA A 159 27.60 8.77 0.43
C ALA A 159 27.00 8.35 -0.93
N MET A 160 25.67 8.13 -0.99
CA MET A 160 24.98 7.79 -2.24
C MET A 160 24.95 8.97 -3.22
N ALA A 161 24.80 10.19 -2.73
CA ALA A 161 24.82 11.39 -3.55
C ALA A 161 26.21 11.60 -4.18
N GLU A 162 27.28 11.46 -3.38
CA GLU A 162 28.67 11.54 -3.84
C GLU A 162 29.02 10.45 -4.86
N GLU A 163 28.56 9.21 -4.62
CA GLU A 163 28.76 8.11 -5.55
C GLU A 163 28.03 8.36 -6.87
N ASN A 164 26.77 8.80 -6.82
CA ASN A 164 26.01 9.15 -8.03
C ASN A 164 26.66 10.31 -8.81
N GLN A 165 27.23 11.30 -8.13
CA GLN A 165 28.00 12.36 -8.79
C GLN A 165 29.27 11.83 -9.47
N ARG A 166 29.99 10.89 -8.83
CA ARG A 166 31.16 10.22 -9.44
C ARG A 166 30.77 9.38 -10.65
N ASN A 167 29.68 8.61 -10.55
CA ASN A 167 29.15 7.78 -11.62
C ASN A 167 28.71 8.63 -12.83
N ALA A 168 28.03 9.75 -12.59
CA ALA A 168 27.64 10.68 -13.63
C ALA A 168 28.85 11.26 -14.39
N LYS A 169 29.93 11.61 -13.68
CA LYS A 169 31.20 12.06 -14.29
C LYS A 169 31.86 10.98 -15.15
N ASN A 170 31.61 9.70 -14.85
CA ASN A 170 32.11 8.55 -15.60
C ASN A 170 31.13 8.05 -16.68
N GLY A 171 30.07 8.81 -16.99
CA GLY A 171 29.09 8.47 -18.03
C GLY A 171 27.99 7.48 -17.60
N ILE A 172 27.92 7.11 -16.33
CA ILE A 172 26.83 6.29 -15.78
C ILE A 172 25.72 7.23 -15.31
N LEU A 173 24.67 7.35 -16.13
CA LEU A 173 23.59 8.33 -15.91
C LEU A 173 22.44 7.80 -15.04
N ALA A 174 22.37 6.48 -14.83
CA ALA A 174 21.36 5.87 -14.00
C ALA A 174 21.68 6.05 -12.52
N ARG A 175 20.72 6.56 -11.75
CA ARG A 175 20.79 6.64 -10.28
C ARG A 175 21.04 5.25 -9.70
N GLN A 176 21.98 5.17 -8.77
CA GLN A 176 22.21 4.01 -7.93
C GLN A 176 21.68 4.28 -6.52
N GLY A 177 20.84 3.37 -6.03
CA GLY A 177 20.28 3.42 -4.68
C GLY A 177 19.26 4.53 -4.42
N GLY A 178 19.12 4.85 -3.14
CA GLY A 178 18.18 5.82 -2.59
C GLY A 178 17.06 5.18 -1.78
N TYR A 179 16.65 5.89 -0.72
CA TYR A 179 15.53 5.49 0.13
C TYR A 179 14.25 6.15 -0.36
N ILE A 180 13.15 5.42 -0.33
CA ILE A 180 11.84 5.95 -0.67
C ILE A 180 11.15 6.36 0.63
N ALA A 181 10.82 7.64 0.74
CA ALA A 181 10.17 8.21 1.92
C ALA A 181 8.82 8.81 1.53
N LYS A 182 7.84 8.68 2.43
CA LYS A 182 6.56 9.39 2.35
C LYS A 182 6.80 10.87 2.65
N TRP A 183 6.09 11.77 1.97
CA TRP A 183 6.24 13.21 2.14
C TRP A 183 6.01 13.68 3.59
N GLU A 184 5.04 13.09 4.28
CA GLU A 184 4.71 13.37 5.68
C GLU A 184 5.77 12.89 6.70
N ASP A 185 6.75 12.08 6.27
CA ASP A 185 7.89 11.65 7.10
C ASP A 185 9.08 12.63 7.01
N LEU A 186 9.03 13.62 6.12
CA LEU A 186 10.14 14.51 5.81
C LEU A 186 10.18 15.73 6.75
N GLU A 187 11.37 16.03 7.24
CA GLU A 187 11.70 17.23 8.01
C GLU A 187 12.86 17.96 7.33
N LEU A 188 12.68 19.24 7.00
CA LEU A 188 13.74 20.07 6.45
C LEU A 188 14.80 20.38 7.52
N ILE A 189 16.08 20.18 7.21
CA ILE A 189 17.18 20.40 8.16
C ILE A 189 18.18 21.49 7.73
N ASP A 190 17.89 22.19 6.64
CA ASP A 190 18.63 23.37 6.17
C ASP A 190 18.00 24.69 6.65
#